data_AF-A0A843J1Q0-F1
#
_entry.id   AF-A0A843J1Q0-F1
#
_cell.length_a   1.000
_cell.length_b   1.000
_cell.length_c   1.000
_cell.angle_alpha   90.00
_cell.angle_beta   90.00
_cell.angle_gamma   90.00
#
_symmetry.space_group_name_H-M   'P 1'
#
loop_
_entity.id
_entity.type
_entity.pdbx_description
1 polymer ?
#
loop_
_entity_poly.entity_id
_entity_poly.type
_entity_poly.pdbx_seq_one_letter_code
_entity_poly.pdbx_strand_id
1 'polypeptide(L)'
;MASNNKLIAVALVAIIALAAVAALILLNNDDNNKEDDSWKKDITGRLQVFGNANGDDYINDDDLKAIDSFIKNGSWDKTKYPYADANGDGKITAEDRSMVQNMIAGKSVDVRYVDGNGDIRSAHFPVTGLVVGGTAVHPVINAVGAYDKAVALTGKSGSVDPNLNKNTYNLPSVGAKAYSLDVEELSKYPTVNAVFTLNTSVYDSIEEVLEPIDGVSCIRINPDDSDRSTQTFLLVGFLTGHPDQAAKIIGFYDKYNKVIADNVAKIKDKKTTLTMYSYNMCGTDYYLTKNTVAAGAQNLSDFNDVNTKKIKDNPEWAADDKYQAEYIIQFTGLDMVWKPTTDELKEEFEYYGQYYNLMKAYPQKYVVINKDMPDIVRTAYVAQVLYPDVFGAGFGDDLYKDLVKVFYPYIENFDPAKDTVVVVDYQDAYGAEGDTSWKTDITNRLEVYGNANGDDVLDSNDLKAVNWFMKNSWDSSAYPYADADGDGKITSTDQEIIRKVLAGDSVDIRYVDGNGDVKIAHFPVTGLVVGGTAVHPVINAVGAYDKAVALTGKSGSVDSTLNKYTYNLPSVGAKAYSLDVEELSKYPAVNAVFTLNTSVYDSIE
;
A
#
# COMPACT_ATOMS: atom_id res chain seq x y z
N MET A 1 -50.57 20.64 -5.91
CA MET A 1 -51.00 20.68 -4.50
C MET A 1 -50.03 19.86 -3.70
N ALA A 2 -49.20 20.54 -2.92
CA ALA A 2 -48.26 19.90 -2.00
C ALA A 2 -49.02 19.36 -0.79
N SER A 3 -48.76 18.12 -0.38
CA SER A 3 -49.16 17.61 0.93
C SER A 3 -47.92 17.24 1.73
N ASN A 4 -47.67 18.06 2.76
CA ASN A 4 -46.82 17.84 3.92
C ASN A 4 -46.81 16.38 4.40
N ASN A 5 -45.62 15.81 4.54
CA ASN A 5 -45.28 14.74 5.49
C ASN A 5 -43.87 14.94 6.06
N LYS A 6 -43.51 16.19 6.39
CA LYS A 6 -42.43 16.49 7.35
C LYS A 6 -43.06 16.49 8.74
N LEU A 7 -42.97 15.38 9.51
CA LEU A 7 -43.01 15.35 10.99
C LEU A 7 -43.17 13.91 11.54
N ILE A 8 -42.20 13.03 11.31
CA ILE A 8 -41.74 12.01 12.29
C ILE A 8 -40.23 11.83 12.04
N ALA A 9 -39.44 12.79 12.47
CA ALA A 9 -37.97 12.75 12.42
C ALA A 9 -37.41 13.65 13.53
N VAL A 10 -37.50 13.19 14.78
CA VAL A 10 -36.87 13.76 15.99
C VAL A 10 -36.82 12.60 17.00
N ALA A 11 -35.73 12.16 17.61
CA ALA A 11 -34.31 12.54 17.58
C ALA A 11 -33.51 11.35 18.12
N LEU A 12 -32.35 11.04 17.52
CA LEU A 12 -31.18 10.43 18.15
C LEU A 12 -30.03 10.46 17.13
N VAL A 13 -29.61 11.67 16.77
CA VAL A 13 -28.34 11.91 16.08
C VAL A 13 -27.51 12.79 16.98
N ALA A 14 -26.77 12.12 17.87
CA ALA A 14 -25.64 12.68 18.60
C ALA A 14 -24.72 11.51 19.01
N ILE A 15 -24.23 10.73 18.03
CA ILE A 15 -23.17 9.74 18.23
C ILE A 15 -21.87 10.29 17.61
N ILE A 16 -21.45 11.49 18.00
CA ILE A 16 -20.09 11.98 17.72
C ILE A 16 -19.71 12.94 18.85
N ALA A 17 -19.22 12.40 19.98
CA ALA A 17 -18.33 13.08 20.93
C ALA A 17 -18.00 12.22 22.17
N LEU A 18 -17.77 10.90 22.05
CA LEU A 18 -17.43 10.11 23.24
C LEU A 18 -15.99 10.36 23.75
N ALA A 19 -15.04 10.68 22.85
CA ALA A 19 -13.67 11.02 23.26
C ALA A 19 -13.59 12.30 24.11
N ALA A 20 -14.50 13.27 23.93
CA ALA A 20 -14.52 14.51 24.71
C ALA A 20 -15.15 14.32 26.12
N VAL A 21 -16.06 13.35 26.26
CA VAL A 21 -16.76 13.09 27.53
C VAL A 21 -15.86 12.37 28.54
N ALA A 22 -14.97 11.47 28.08
CA ALA A 22 -13.99 10.81 28.94
C ALA A 22 -13.01 11.81 29.61
N ALA A 23 -12.57 12.85 28.89
CA ALA A 23 -11.69 13.89 29.42
C ALA A 23 -12.37 14.80 30.46
N LEU A 24 -13.68 15.02 30.34
CA LEU A 24 -14.47 15.84 31.29
C LEU A 24 -14.69 15.15 32.64
N ILE A 25 -14.72 13.82 32.68
CA ILE A 25 -14.97 13.04 33.91
C ILE A 25 -13.74 13.00 34.82
N LEU A 26 -12.53 12.94 34.24
CA LEU A 26 -11.29 12.98 35.03
C LEU A 26 -11.05 14.32 35.74
N LEU A 27 -11.70 15.40 35.30
CA LEU A 27 -11.52 16.75 35.84
C LEU A 27 -12.51 17.14 36.95
N ASN A 28 -13.56 16.35 37.22
CA ASN A 28 -14.64 16.70 38.16
C ASN A 28 -14.83 15.67 39.28
N ASN A 29 -13.76 15.32 40.00
CA ASN A 29 -13.86 14.56 41.25
C ASN A 29 -13.64 15.46 42.47
N ASP A 30 -14.67 16.23 42.81
CA ASP A 30 -14.95 16.64 44.18
C ASP A 30 -16.40 16.23 44.46
N ASP A 31 -16.61 15.16 45.25
CA ASP A 31 -17.57 15.22 46.36
C ASP A 31 -17.61 13.97 47.24
N ASN A 32 -17.71 14.22 48.53
CA ASN A 32 -17.68 13.28 49.64
C ASN A 32 -19.06 12.65 49.90
N ASN A 33 -19.51 11.70 49.08
CA ASN A 33 -20.69 10.89 49.42
C ASN A 33 -20.44 9.39 49.25
N LYS A 34 -20.78 8.62 50.29
CA LYS A 34 -20.58 7.16 50.39
C LYS A 34 -21.64 6.39 49.58
N GLU A 35 -21.72 6.62 48.28
CA GLU A 35 -22.39 5.70 47.35
C GLU A 35 -21.34 4.76 46.73
N ASP A 36 -21.74 3.51 46.43
CA ASP A 36 -20.86 2.56 45.73
C ASP A 36 -20.74 2.96 44.25
N ASP A 37 -19.92 3.97 44.01
CA ASP A 37 -19.61 4.52 42.69
C ASP A 37 -18.45 3.76 42.02
N SER A 38 -18.13 2.54 42.47
CA SER A 38 -17.03 1.75 41.91
C SER A 38 -17.20 1.48 40.42
N TRP A 39 -18.45 1.48 39.93
CA TRP A 39 -18.84 1.22 38.54
C TRP A 39 -18.55 2.39 37.59
N LYS A 40 -18.25 3.60 38.09
CA LYS A 40 -18.02 4.80 37.25
C LYS A 40 -16.58 4.89 36.68
N LYS A 41 -15.86 3.78 36.61
CA LYS A 41 -14.46 3.73 36.14
C LYS A 41 -14.42 3.46 34.64
N ASP A 42 -13.38 3.97 33.98
CA ASP A 42 -13.00 3.58 32.61
C ASP A 42 -14.14 3.66 31.58
N ILE A 43 -14.97 4.71 31.67
CA ILE A 43 -16.04 4.97 30.70
C ILE A 43 -15.41 5.32 29.35
N THR A 44 -15.45 4.37 28.41
CA THR A 44 -14.86 4.49 27.07
C THR A 44 -15.92 4.73 26.01
N GLY A 45 -17.13 4.18 26.20
CA GLY A 45 -18.21 4.18 25.22
C GLY A 45 -17.95 3.38 23.95
N ARG A 46 -16.93 2.50 23.94
CA ARG A 46 -16.51 1.74 22.74
C ARG A 46 -17.34 0.47 22.52
N LEU A 47 -17.73 -0.25 23.58
CA LEU A 47 -18.62 -1.40 23.46
C LEU A 47 -20.08 -0.94 23.38
N GLN A 48 -20.58 -0.78 22.17
CA GLN A 48 -21.91 -0.21 21.89
C GLN A 48 -23.01 -1.28 21.88
N VAL A 49 -23.15 -2.00 22.99
CA VAL A 49 -24.16 -3.04 23.22
C VAL A 49 -25.14 -2.55 24.28
N PHE A 50 -26.44 -2.62 24.00
CA PHE A 50 -27.48 -2.27 24.96
C PHE A 50 -27.47 -3.30 26.09
N GLY A 51 -27.25 -2.82 27.31
CA GLY A 51 -26.84 -3.59 28.48
C GLY A 51 -25.50 -3.14 29.06
N ASN A 52 -24.65 -2.45 28.29
CA ASN A 52 -23.44 -1.78 28.77
C ASN A 52 -23.84 -0.46 29.47
N ALA A 53 -24.28 -0.60 30.71
CA ALA A 53 -24.87 0.48 31.48
C ALA A 53 -23.81 1.35 32.15
N ASN A 54 -22.63 0.82 32.46
CA ASN A 54 -21.53 1.63 33.00
C ASN A 54 -20.73 2.34 31.89
N GLY A 55 -20.80 1.85 30.64
CA GLY A 55 -20.18 2.45 29.48
C GLY A 55 -18.69 2.11 29.32
N ASP A 56 -18.20 1.05 29.96
CA ASP A 56 -16.84 0.55 29.77
C ASP A 56 -16.73 -0.40 28.55
N ASP A 57 -15.68 -1.21 28.46
CA ASP A 57 -15.46 -2.14 27.34
C ASP A 57 -16.01 -3.56 27.58
N TYR A 58 -16.79 -3.78 28.64
CA TYR A 58 -17.27 -5.09 29.08
C TYR A 58 -18.78 -5.11 29.34
N ILE A 59 -19.35 -6.31 29.36
CA ILE A 59 -20.67 -6.58 29.95
C ILE A 59 -20.44 -7.46 31.17
N ASN A 60 -20.57 -6.89 32.38
CA ASN A 60 -20.23 -7.56 33.63
C ASN A 60 -21.05 -7.03 34.83
N ASP A 61 -20.67 -7.43 36.05
CA ASP A 61 -21.39 -7.05 37.27
C ASP A 61 -21.42 -5.53 37.54
N ASP A 62 -20.50 -4.75 36.98
CA ASP A 62 -20.51 -3.29 37.13
C ASP A 62 -21.65 -2.64 36.33
N ASP A 63 -22.10 -3.26 35.23
CA ASP A 63 -23.33 -2.86 34.53
C ASP A 63 -24.57 -3.07 35.40
N LEU A 64 -24.63 -4.20 36.11
CA LEU A 64 -25.73 -4.47 37.03
C LEU A 64 -25.77 -3.43 38.17
N LYS A 65 -24.61 -3.02 38.68
CA LYS A 65 -24.52 -1.95 39.70
C LYS A 65 -24.94 -0.60 39.14
N ALA A 66 -24.56 -0.28 37.90
CA ALA A 66 -24.99 0.94 37.21
C ALA A 66 -26.51 0.98 37.06
N ILE A 67 -27.12 -0.11 36.57
CA ILE A 67 -28.58 -0.25 36.46
C ILE A 67 -29.25 -0.13 37.83
N ASP A 68 -28.76 -0.83 38.85
CA ASP A 68 -29.30 -0.75 40.22
C ASP A 68 -29.26 0.70 40.76
N SER A 69 -28.19 1.45 40.45
CA SER A 69 -28.08 2.87 40.78
C SER A 69 -29.11 3.73 40.04
N PHE A 70 -29.27 3.53 38.72
CA PHE A 70 -30.25 4.26 37.92
C PHE A 70 -31.70 4.01 38.36
N ILE A 71 -32.04 2.76 38.70
CA ILE A 71 -33.35 2.40 39.24
C ILE A 71 -33.59 3.09 40.59
N LYS A 72 -32.61 3.02 41.51
CA LYS A 72 -32.70 3.65 42.84
C LYS A 72 -32.88 5.17 42.72
N ASN A 73 -32.18 5.80 41.79
CA ASN A 73 -32.25 7.24 41.56
C ASN A 73 -33.48 7.67 40.75
N GLY A 74 -34.20 6.72 40.13
CA GLY A 74 -35.36 6.97 39.29
C GLY A 74 -35.06 7.77 38.01
N SER A 75 -33.79 7.90 37.64
CA SER A 75 -33.33 8.62 36.44
C SER A 75 -31.94 8.16 36.00
N TRP A 76 -31.64 8.31 34.72
CA TRP A 76 -30.29 8.13 34.17
C TRP A 76 -30.01 9.17 33.09
N ASP A 77 -28.73 9.48 32.89
CA ASP A 77 -28.29 10.35 31.82
C ASP A 77 -28.13 9.56 30.52
N LYS A 78 -29.14 9.65 29.64
CA LYS A 78 -29.14 9.00 28.31
C LYS A 78 -28.00 9.44 27.39
N THR A 79 -27.42 10.62 27.63
CA THR A 79 -26.29 11.10 26.82
C THR A 79 -24.97 10.49 27.27
N LYS A 80 -24.84 10.26 28.58
CA LYS A 80 -23.64 9.65 29.19
C LYS A 80 -23.67 8.13 29.15
N TYR A 81 -24.85 7.52 29.34
CA TYR A 81 -25.07 6.07 29.37
C TYR A 81 -26.13 5.67 28.33
N PRO A 82 -25.85 5.87 27.03
CA PRO A 82 -26.82 5.66 25.96
C PRO A 82 -27.25 4.19 25.80
N TYR A 83 -26.46 3.25 26.33
CA TYR A 83 -26.68 1.82 26.20
C TYR A 83 -27.22 1.14 27.46
N ALA A 84 -27.64 1.90 28.48
CA ALA A 84 -28.14 1.30 29.74
C ALA A 84 -29.51 0.59 29.60
N ASP A 85 -30.33 1.00 28.64
CA ASP A 85 -31.69 0.49 28.37
C ASP A 85 -31.59 -0.81 27.56
N ALA A 86 -31.27 -1.91 28.23
CA ALA A 86 -30.92 -3.19 27.59
C ALA A 86 -32.03 -3.72 26.68
N ASN A 87 -33.29 -3.59 27.09
CA ASN A 87 -34.44 -4.06 26.28
C ASN A 87 -34.90 -3.02 25.24
N GLY A 88 -34.49 -1.76 25.39
CA GLY A 88 -34.80 -0.66 24.48
C GLY A 88 -36.27 -0.23 24.51
N ASP A 89 -36.93 -0.32 25.67
CA ASP A 89 -38.32 0.10 25.89
C ASP A 89 -38.47 1.58 26.29
N GLY A 90 -37.34 2.27 26.47
CA GLY A 90 -37.26 3.67 26.81
C GLY A 90 -37.17 3.96 28.31
N LYS A 91 -37.08 2.94 29.17
CA LYS A 91 -36.98 3.02 30.64
C LYS A 91 -35.83 2.16 31.16
N ILE A 92 -35.41 2.39 32.40
CA ILE A 92 -34.45 1.52 33.12
C ILE A 92 -35.19 0.85 34.26
N THR A 93 -35.24 -0.48 34.22
CA THR A 93 -36.10 -1.32 35.04
C THR A 93 -35.42 -2.63 35.46
N ALA A 94 -36.10 -3.45 36.27
CA ALA A 94 -35.59 -4.75 36.66
C ALA A 94 -35.47 -5.72 35.48
N GLU A 95 -36.24 -5.48 34.41
CA GLU A 95 -36.18 -6.22 33.16
C GLU A 95 -34.85 -6.00 32.44
N ASP A 96 -34.33 -4.77 32.41
CA ASP A 96 -32.99 -4.47 31.86
C ASP A 96 -31.90 -5.19 32.64
N ARG A 97 -31.99 -5.12 33.96
CA ARG A 97 -31.10 -5.85 34.88
C ARG A 97 -31.12 -7.35 34.60
N SER A 98 -32.31 -7.93 34.40
CA SER A 98 -32.46 -9.36 34.09
C SER A 98 -31.87 -9.71 32.72
N MET A 99 -31.98 -8.82 31.74
CA MET A 99 -31.40 -9.01 30.41
C MET A 99 -29.88 -9.01 30.46
N VAL A 100 -29.26 -8.04 31.15
CA VAL A 100 -27.81 -7.98 31.38
C VAL A 100 -27.33 -9.21 32.15
N GLN A 101 -28.07 -9.65 33.17
CA GLN A 101 -27.73 -10.88 33.90
C GLN A 101 -27.74 -12.13 33.00
N ASN A 102 -28.64 -12.19 32.01
CA ASN A 102 -28.65 -13.27 31.02
C ASN A 102 -27.46 -13.17 30.06
N MET A 103 -27.06 -11.96 29.65
CA MET A 103 -25.86 -11.74 28.83
C MET A 103 -24.59 -12.20 29.55
N ILE A 104 -24.40 -11.77 30.81
CA ILE A 104 -23.26 -12.17 31.66
C ILE A 104 -23.23 -13.70 31.85
N ALA A 105 -24.40 -14.32 32.02
CA ALA A 105 -24.52 -15.76 32.18
C ALA A 105 -24.38 -16.55 30.86
N GLY A 106 -24.17 -15.89 29.71
CA GLY A 106 -24.07 -16.54 28.40
C GLY A 106 -25.36 -17.24 27.95
N LYS A 107 -26.51 -16.80 28.44
CA LYS A 107 -27.81 -17.39 28.10
C LYS A 107 -28.33 -16.84 26.78
N SER A 108 -29.14 -17.65 26.09
CA SER A 108 -29.77 -17.26 24.82
C SER A 108 -30.68 -16.04 24.99
N VAL A 109 -30.34 -14.93 24.35
CA VAL A 109 -31.11 -13.68 24.31
C VAL A 109 -30.85 -12.94 22.99
N ASP A 110 -31.80 -12.10 22.57
CA ASP A 110 -31.56 -11.14 21.49
C ASP A 110 -30.97 -9.86 22.06
N VAL A 111 -29.73 -9.56 21.67
CA VAL A 111 -29.03 -8.36 22.14
C VAL A 111 -29.15 -7.25 21.11
N ARG A 112 -29.46 -6.03 21.57
CA ARG A 112 -29.42 -4.84 20.72
C ARG A 112 -28.02 -4.25 20.72
N TYR A 113 -27.54 -3.79 19.58
CA TYR A 113 -26.20 -3.24 19.43
C TYR A 113 -26.16 -2.20 18.31
N VAL A 114 -25.09 -1.40 18.27
CA VAL A 114 -24.78 -0.51 17.16
C VAL A 114 -23.87 -1.23 16.18
N ASP A 115 -24.27 -1.34 14.92
CA ASP A 115 -23.52 -2.04 13.88
C ASP A 115 -22.42 -1.15 13.24
N GLY A 116 -21.70 -1.70 12.26
CA GLY A 116 -20.66 -1.00 11.51
C GLY A 116 -21.13 0.21 10.71
N ASN A 117 -22.44 0.35 10.42
CA ASN A 117 -23.05 1.54 9.82
C ASN A 117 -23.45 2.58 10.86
N GLY A 118 -23.59 2.18 12.12
CA GLY A 118 -24.07 3.05 13.20
C GLY A 118 -25.56 2.88 13.45
N ASP A 119 -26.16 1.87 12.83
CA ASP A 119 -27.57 1.56 13.00
C ASP A 119 -27.76 0.65 14.22
N ILE A 120 -28.88 0.82 14.91
CA ILE A 120 -29.25 -0.07 16.01
C ILE A 120 -29.86 -1.34 15.41
N ARG A 121 -29.20 -2.47 15.63
CA ARG A 121 -29.59 -3.80 15.16
C ARG A 121 -29.76 -4.76 16.34
N SER A 122 -30.29 -5.95 16.06
CA SER A 122 -30.41 -7.04 17.02
C SER A 122 -29.63 -8.26 16.52
N ALA A 123 -29.04 -9.02 17.44
CA ALA A 123 -28.37 -10.29 17.12
C ALA A 123 -28.72 -11.37 18.15
N HIS A 124 -28.79 -12.61 17.70
CA HIS A 124 -28.88 -13.77 18.57
C HIS A 124 -27.56 -13.97 19.33
N PHE A 125 -27.62 -13.94 20.66
CA PHE A 125 -26.50 -14.14 21.55
C PHE A 125 -26.70 -15.40 22.41
N PRO A 126 -25.66 -16.19 22.71
CA PRO A 126 -24.31 -16.09 22.14
C PRO A 126 -24.27 -16.59 20.69
N VAL A 127 -23.30 -16.12 19.92
CA VAL A 127 -22.99 -16.71 18.63
C VAL A 127 -22.42 -18.10 18.88
N THR A 128 -23.04 -19.13 18.30
CA THR A 128 -22.65 -20.55 18.45
C THR A 128 -22.01 -21.12 17.19
N GLY A 129 -22.32 -20.55 16.03
CA GLY A 129 -21.71 -20.86 14.76
C GLY A 129 -21.83 -19.66 13.82
N LEU A 130 -20.77 -19.38 13.08
CA LEU A 130 -20.69 -18.20 12.23
C LEU A 130 -20.19 -18.48 10.82
N VAL A 131 -20.66 -17.66 9.89
CA VAL A 131 -20.17 -17.57 8.51
C VAL A 131 -19.34 -16.29 8.36
N VAL A 132 -18.17 -16.41 7.73
CA VAL A 132 -17.26 -15.30 7.44
C VAL A 132 -17.54 -14.74 6.04
N GLY A 133 -17.99 -13.49 5.96
CA GLY A 133 -18.37 -12.83 4.73
C GLY A 133 -17.50 -11.62 4.38
N GLY A 134 -16.48 -11.83 3.56
CA GLY A 134 -15.62 -10.75 3.06
C GLY A 134 -14.19 -10.80 3.60
N THR A 135 -13.28 -10.16 2.88
CA THR A 135 -11.82 -10.25 3.12
C THR A 135 -11.41 -9.73 4.49
N ALA A 136 -11.90 -8.55 4.89
CA ALA A 136 -11.55 -7.93 6.17
C ALA A 136 -12.26 -8.55 7.39
N VAL A 137 -13.19 -9.49 7.19
CA VAL A 137 -13.82 -10.24 8.30
C VAL A 137 -12.89 -11.36 8.80
N HIS A 138 -12.11 -11.97 7.90
CA HIS A 138 -11.11 -12.99 8.27
C HIS A 138 -10.16 -12.54 9.39
N PRO A 139 -9.44 -11.41 9.27
CA PRO A 139 -8.49 -10.99 10.31
C PRO A 139 -9.18 -10.69 11.63
N VAL A 140 -10.42 -10.16 11.62
CA VAL A 140 -11.18 -9.88 12.85
C VAL A 140 -11.52 -11.17 13.60
N ILE A 141 -12.08 -12.16 12.91
CA ILE A 141 -12.46 -13.45 13.51
C ILE A 141 -11.23 -14.19 14.03
N ASN A 142 -10.12 -14.17 13.28
CA ASN A 142 -8.87 -14.76 13.73
C ASN A 142 -8.28 -14.04 14.96
N ALA A 143 -8.28 -12.70 14.94
CA ALA A 143 -7.77 -11.86 16.02
C ALA A 143 -8.48 -12.06 17.34
N VAL A 144 -9.82 -12.06 17.30
CA VAL A 144 -10.67 -12.25 18.48
C VAL A 144 -10.60 -13.69 18.99
N GLY A 145 -10.10 -14.63 18.18
CA GLY A 145 -10.06 -16.05 18.54
C GLY A 145 -11.36 -16.80 18.26
N ALA A 146 -12.34 -16.16 17.61
CA ALA A 146 -13.65 -16.74 17.29
C ALA A 146 -13.63 -17.72 16.10
N TYR A 147 -12.45 -18.13 15.65
CA TYR A 147 -12.27 -19.07 14.54
C TYR A 147 -12.75 -20.48 14.90
N ASP A 148 -12.88 -20.82 16.18
CA ASP A 148 -13.47 -22.07 16.66
C ASP A 148 -14.98 -22.16 16.34
N LYS A 149 -15.64 -21.02 16.14
CA LYS A 149 -17.05 -20.91 15.77
C LYS A 149 -17.28 -20.75 14.27
N ALA A 150 -16.23 -20.46 13.51
CA ALA A 150 -16.31 -20.24 12.08
C ALA A 150 -16.46 -21.57 11.33
N VAL A 151 -17.59 -21.78 10.65
CA VAL A 151 -17.90 -23.06 9.98
C VAL A 151 -17.95 -22.97 8.45
N ALA A 152 -18.14 -21.77 7.90
CA ALA A 152 -18.20 -21.54 6.47
C ALA A 152 -17.84 -20.10 6.07
N LEU A 153 -17.66 -19.89 4.77
CA LEU A 153 -17.51 -18.60 4.10
C LEU A 153 -18.76 -18.30 3.28
N THR A 154 -19.14 -17.04 3.09
CA THR A 154 -20.12 -16.68 2.05
C THR A 154 -19.60 -17.10 0.67
N GLY A 155 -18.32 -16.88 0.40
CA GLY A 155 -17.59 -17.38 -0.77
C GLY A 155 -16.11 -17.05 -0.67
N LYS A 156 -15.27 -17.71 -1.47
CA LYS A 156 -13.82 -17.47 -1.46
C LYS A 156 -13.47 -16.10 -2.03
N SER A 157 -12.43 -15.49 -1.46
CA SER A 157 -11.75 -14.31 -2.01
C SER A 157 -10.29 -14.66 -2.32
N GLY A 158 -9.75 -14.10 -3.41
CA GLY A 158 -8.35 -14.27 -3.78
C GLY A 158 -7.38 -13.39 -3.00
N SER A 159 -7.87 -12.49 -2.14
CA SER A 159 -7.07 -11.45 -1.48
C SER A 159 -6.95 -11.64 0.04
N VAL A 160 -6.97 -12.88 0.52
CA VAL A 160 -6.83 -13.21 1.95
C VAL A 160 -5.51 -13.93 2.16
N ASP A 161 -4.68 -13.41 3.07
CA ASP A 161 -3.43 -14.07 3.46
C ASP A 161 -3.71 -15.43 4.13
N PRO A 162 -3.26 -16.55 3.54
CA PRO A 162 -3.52 -17.89 4.06
C PRO A 162 -2.73 -18.24 5.34
N ASN A 163 -1.62 -17.57 5.62
CA ASN A 163 -0.80 -17.77 6.82
C ASN A 163 -1.40 -17.03 8.02
N LEU A 164 -1.68 -15.73 7.85
CA LEU A 164 -2.30 -14.92 8.91
C LEU A 164 -3.71 -15.43 9.25
N ASN A 165 -4.48 -15.83 8.23
CA ASN A 165 -5.89 -16.23 8.40
C ASN A 165 -6.12 -17.74 8.30
N LYS A 166 -5.10 -18.55 8.61
CA LYS A 166 -5.07 -20.00 8.38
C LYS A 166 -6.28 -20.78 8.92
N ASN A 167 -6.88 -20.31 10.02
CA ASN A 167 -8.02 -21.00 10.64
C ASN A 167 -9.34 -20.77 9.89
N THR A 168 -9.40 -19.77 9.02
CA THR A 168 -10.63 -19.40 8.28
C THR A 168 -10.47 -19.49 6.76
N TYR A 169 -9.23 -19.41 6.25
CA TYR A 169 -8.95 -19.33 4.82
C TYR A 169 -9.53 -20.52 4.01
N ASN A 170 -9.49 -21.73 4.57
CA ASN A 170 -9.89 -22.96 3.88
C ASN A 170 -11.30 -23.47 4.24
N LEU A 171 -12.12 -22.64 4.90
CA LEU A 171 -13.50 -23.02 5.23
C LEU A 171 -14.34 -23.26 3.96
N PRO A 172 -15.35 -24.16 4.01
CA PRO A 172 -16.26 -24.39 2.89
C PRO A 172 -17.07 -23.11 2.58
N SER A 173 -17.48 -22.94 1.33
CA SER A 173 -18.30 -21.79 0.92
C SER A 173 -19.78 -22.16 0.86
N VAL A 174 -20.64 -21.26 1.33
CA VAL A 174 -22.11 -21.34 1.27
C VAL A 174 -22.66 -20.32 0.26
N GLY A 175 -21.91 -20.05 -0.80
CA GLY A 175 -22.25 -19.08 -1.83
C GLY A 175 -21.13 -18.96 -2.87
N ALA A 176 -21.47 -18.37 -4.01
CA ALA A 176 -20.58 -18.35 -5.19
C ALA A 176 -19.49 -17.26 -5.10
N LYS A 177 -19.72 -16.21 -4.32
CA LYS A 177 -18.85 -15.04 -4.17
C LYS A 177 -18.76 -14.63 -2.71
N ALA A 178 -17.70 -13.92 -2.34
CA ALA A 178 -17.48 -13.39 -0.99
C ALA A 178 -18.61 -12.48 -0.46
N TYR A 179 -19.51 -12.04 -1.32
CA TYR A 179 -20.64 -11.15 -1.01
C TYR A 179 -22.00 -11.72 -1.47
N SER A 180 -22.09 -13.04 -1.58
CA SER A 180 -23.36 -13.74 -1.89
C SER A 180 -23.55 -14.92 -0.95
N LEU A 181 -24.79 -15.24 -0.62
CA LEU A 181 -25.17 -16.36 0.24
C LEU A 181 -26.22 -17.22 -0.45
N ASP A 182 -26.08 -18.54 -0.36
CA ASP A 182 -27.04 -19.53 -0.82
C ASP A 182 -27.70 -20.20 0.40
N VAL A 183 -29.03 -20.12 0.48
CA VAL A 183 -29.80 -20.61 1.63
C VAL A 183 -29.79 -22.13 1.73
N GLU A 184 -29.80 -22.85 0.60
CA GLU A 184 -29.75 -24.31 0.60
C GLU A 184 -28.39 -24.79 1.09
N GLU A 185 -27.30 -24.14 0.67
CA GLU A 185 -25.97 -24.43 1.18
C GLU A 185 -25.81 -24.06 2.66
N LEU A 186 -26.33 -22.91 3.10
CA LEU A 186 -26.31 -22.48 4.50
C LEU A 186 -27.05 -23.48 5.40
N SER A 187 -28.17 -24.05 4.93
CA SER A 187 -28.99 -25.00 5.70
C SER A 187 -28.25 -26.28 6.12
N LYS A 188 -27.10 -26.58 5.48
CA LYS A 188 -26.22 -27.70 5.84
C LYS A 188 -25.44 -27.46 7.14
N TYR A 189 -25.47 -26.24 7.67
CA TYR A 189 -24.76 -25.81 8.88
C TYR A 189 -25.75 -25.36 9.97
N PRO A 190 -26.51 -26.28 10.59
CA PRO A 190 -27.59 -25.95 11.52
C PRO A 190 -27.14 -25.28 12.83
N THR A 191 -25.83 -25.21 13.07
CA THR A 191 -25.24 -24.51 14.22
C THR A 191 -25.02 -23.02 13.97
N VAL A 192 -25.17 -22.56 12.72
CA VAL A 192 -25.01 -21.15 12.36
C VAL A 192 -26.18 -20.35 12.90
N ASN A 193 -25.85 -19.32 13.67
CA ASN A 193 -26.79 -18.28 14.10
C ASN A 193 -26.30 -16.87 13.77
N ALA A 194 -25.16 -16.74 13.07
CA ALA A 194 -24.61 -15.45 12.66
C ALA A 194 -23.89 -15.51 11.31
N VAL A 195 -24.03 -14.45 10.52
CA VAL A 195 -23.21 -14.18 9.33
C VAL A 195 -22.55 -12.81 9.51
N PHE A 196 -21.22 -12.79 9.63
CA PHE A 196 -20.46 -11.56 9.77
C PHE A 196 -20.07 -11.02 8.39
N THR A 197 -20.38 -9.75 8.12
CA THR A 197 -20.09 -9.09 6.83
C THR A 197 -19.52 -7.69 7.03
N LEU A 198 -19.00 -7.08 5.97
CA LEU A 198 -18.59 -5.67 6.00
C LEU A 198 -19.80 -4.74 5.82
N ASN A 199 -19.69 -3.53 6.35
CA ASN A 199 -20.73 -2.50 6.31
C ASN A 199 -20.94 -1.84 4.93
N THR A 200 -20.32 -2.34 3.87
CA THR A 200 -20.47 -1.80 2.49
C THR A 200 -21.69 -2.37 1.78
N SER A 201 -22.33 -1.59 0.91
CA SER A 201 -23.59 -1.97 0.22
C SER A 201 -23.50 -3.24 -0.63
N VAL A 202 -22.28 -3.69 -0.96
CA VAL A 202 -22.05 -4.95 -1.67
C VAL A 202 -22.60 -6.17 -0.89
N TYR A 203 -22.73 -6.06 0.43
CA TYR A 203 -23.25 -7.12 1.32
C TYR A 203 -24.74 -6.99 1.64
N ASP A 204 -25.46 -5.98 1.12
CA ASP A 204 -26.89 -5.77 1.39
C ASP A 204 -27.73 -6.99 0.98
N SER A 205 -27.35 -7.64 -0.12
CA SER A 205 -28.03 -8.85 -0.61
C SER A 205 -27.96 -10.03 0.36
N ILE A 206 -26.93 -10.10 1.21
CA ILE A 206 -26.84 -11.13 2.25
C ILE A 206 -27.86 -10.86 3.37
N GLU A 207 -28.01 -9.59 3.76
CA GLU A 207 -29.01 -9.19 4.76
C GLU A 207 -30.43 -9.50 4.27
N GLU A 208 -30.75 -9.16 3.02
CA GLU A 208 -32.05 -9.47 2.39
C GLU A 208 -32.35 -10.98 2.35
N VAL A 209 -31.34 -11.82 2.09
CA VAL A 209 -31.49 -13.28 2.06
C VAL A 209 -31.70 -13.87 3.47
N LEU A 210 -31.10 -13.25 4.49
CA LEU A 210 -31.18 -13.71 5.88
C LEU A 210 -32.44 -13.20 6.59
N GLU A 211 -33.04 -12.08 6.18
CA GLU A 211 -34.25 -11.49 6.80
C GLU A 211 -35.39 -12.50 7.07
N PRO A 212 -35.75 -13.41 6.14
CA PRO A 212 -36.81 -14.41 6.40
C PRO A 212 -36.35 -15.63 7.21
N ILE A 213 -35.07 -15.75 7.57
CA ILE A 213 -34.50 -16.91 8.26
C ILE A 213 -34.41 -16.64 9.76
N ASP A 214 -35.35 -17.22 10.51
CA ASP A 214 -35.36 -17.14 11.97
C ASP A 214 -34.13 -17.82 12.58
N GLY A 215 -33.57 -17.22 13.63
CA GLY A 215 -32.40 -17.76 14.33
C GLY A 215 -31.04 -17.42 13.72
N VAL A 216 -30.96 -16.69 12.61
CA VAL A 216 -29.68 -16.27 11.98
C VAL A 216 -29.59 -14.76 11.84
N SER A 217 -28.60 -14.14 12.50
CA SER A 217 -28.38 -12.70 12.44
C SER A 217 -27.33 -12.32 11.39
N CYS A 218 -27.63 -11.31 10.57
CA CYS A 218 -26.61 -10.62 9.77
C CYS A 218 -25.93 -9.55 10.64
N ILE A 219 -24.62 -9.67 10.87
CA ILE A 219 -23.85 -8.73 11.70
C ILE A 219 -22.87 -7.98 10.80
N ARG A 220 -23.11 -6.68 10.61
CA ARG A 220 -22.26 -5.82 9.77
C ARG A 220 -21.22 -5.13 10.63
N ILE A 221 -19.95 -5.34 10.30
CA ILE A 221 -18.81 -4.75 11.02
C ILE A 221 -18.05 -3.75 10.15
N ASN A 222 -17.29 -2.87 10.79
CA ASN A 222 -16.45 -1.88 10.11
C ASN A 222 -15.04 -1.87 10.73
N PRO A 223 -14.19 -2.83 10.35
CA PRO A 223 -12.82 -2.91 10.87
C PRO A 223 -11.86 -1.91 10.23
N ASP A 224 -12.23 -1.26 9.12
CA ASP A 224 -11.35 -0.40 8.32
C ASP A 224 -11.41 1.08 8.73
N ASP A 225 -12.43 1.49 9.48
CA ASP A 225 -12.57 2.84 10.02
C ASP A 225 -11.88 2.91 11.39
N SER A 226 -10.86 3.78 11.53
CA SER A 226 -10.06 3.93 12.74
C SER A 226 -10.91 4.18 14.00
N ASP A 227 -12.07 4.84 13.85
CA ASP A 227 -12.94 5.16 14.99
C ASP A 227 -13.86 3.98 15.37
N ARG A 228 -14.08 3.03 14.44
CA ARG A 228 -14.96 1.86 14.63
C ARG A 228 -14.24 0.52 14.71
N SER A 229 -12.95 0.47 14.39
CA SER A 229 -12.16 -0.77 14.42
C SER A 229 -12.14 -1.37 15.83
N THR A 230 -11.92 -0.56 16.87
CA THR A 230 -11.95 -1.01 18.27
C THR A 230 -13.35 -1.46 18.71
N GLN A 231 -14.40 -0.76 18.27
CA GLN A 231 -15.78 -1.17 18.53
C GLN A 231 -16.08 -2.53 17.88
N THR A 232 -15.57 -2.77 16.66
CA THR A 232 -15.71 -4.04 15.94
C THR A 232 -15.10 -5.19 16.74
N PHE A 233 -13.87 -5.05 17.24
CA PHE A 233 -13.23 -6.10 18.05
C PHE A 233 -13.99 -6.39 19.35
N LEU A 234 -14.46 -5.34 20.03
CA LEU A 234 -15.26 -5.48 21.25
C LEU A 234 -16.61 -6.16 21.00
N LEU A 235 -17.34 -5.73 19.96
CA LEU A 235 -18.62 -6.33 19.60
C LEU A 235 -18.47 -7.81 19.22
N VAL A 236 -17.51 -8.14 18.37
CA VAL A 236 -17.24 -9.54 17.97
C VAL A 236 -16.79 -10.36 19.18
N GLY A 237 -15.91 -9.81 20.03
CA GLY A 237 -15.50 -10.44 21.28
C GLY A 237 -16.67 -10.75 22.20
N PHE A 238 -17.54 -9.78 22.44
CA PHE A 238 -18.75 -9.98 23.23
C PHE A 238 -19.64 -11.06 22.61
N LEU A 239 -20.09 -10.88 21.37
CA LEU A 239 -21.05 -11.78 20.72
C LEU A 239 -20.57 -13.23 20.63
N THR A 240 -19.26 -13.42 20.47
CA THR A 240 -18.65 -14.74 20.33
C THR A 240 -18.12 -15.32 21.64
N GLY A 241 -18.24 -14.61 22.77
CA GLY A 241 -17.78 -15.11 24.07
C GLY A 241 -16.26 -15.09 24.26
N HIS A 242 -15.58 -14.13 23.62
CA HIS A 242 -14.14 -13.88 23.70
C HIS A 242 -13.79 -12.45 24.20
N PRO A 243 -14.42 -11.92 25.27
CA PRO A 243 -14.20 -10.55 25.73
C PRO A 243 -12.74 -10.32 26.18
N ASP A 244 -12.09 -11.30 26.81
CA ASP A 244 -10.70 -11.19 27.27
C ASP A 244 -9.70 -10.99 26.12
N GLN A 245 -9.95 -11.64 24.98
CA GLN A 245 -9.09 -11.50 23.81
C GLN A 245 -9.33 -10.15 23.12
N ALA A 246 -10.59 -9.71 23.03
CA ALA A 246 -10.91 -8.36 22.56
C ALA A 246 -10.25 -7.29 23.44
N ALA A 247 -10.28 -7.45 24.77
CA ALA A 247 -9.61 -6.54 25.69
C ALA A 247 -8.10 -6.43 25.47
N LYS A 248 -7.41 -7.55 25.16
CA LYS A 248 -5.98 -7.52 24.80
C LYS A 248 -5.72 -6.74 23.51
N ILE A 249 -6.59 -6.88 22.52
CA ILE A 249 -6.54 -6.12 21.27
C ILE A 249 -6.71 -4.63 21.56
N ILE A 250 -7.70 -4.26 22.38
CA ILE A 250 -7.92 -2.87 22.77
C ILE A 250 -6.73 -2.30 23.55
N GLY A 251 -6.17 -3.06 24.50
CA GLY A 251 -4.96 -2.66 25.22
C GLY A 251 -3.75 -2.45 24.30
N PHE A 252 -3.63 -3.23 23.22
CA PHE A 252 -2.62 -3.01 22.19
C PHE A 252 -2.84 -1.67 21.46
N TYR A 253 -4.06 -1.39 21.00
CA TYR A 253 -4.38 -0.12 20.35
C TYR A 253 -4.16 1.08 21.28
N ASP A 254 -4.64 1.01 22.53
CA ASP A 254 -4.49 2.08 23.52
C ASP A 254 -3.01 2.37 23.82
N LYS A 255 -2.20 1.31 24.00
CA LYS A 255 -0.74 1.43 24.20
C LYS A 255 -0.09 2.16 23.02
N TYR A 256 -0.29 1.69 21.80
CA TYR A 256 0.47 2.18 20.65
C TYR A 256 -0.05 3.51 20.11
N ASN A 257 -1.36 3.77 20.15
CA ASN A 257 -1.90 5.09 19.85
C ASN A 257 -1.34 6.14 20.82
N LYS A 258 -1.23 5.80 22.11
CA LYS A 258 -0.61 6.69 23.09
C LYS A 258 0.88 6.94 22.78
N VAL A 259 1.64 5.89 22.50
CA VAL A 259 3.07 6.02 22.16
C VAL A 259 3.27 6.91 20.94
N ILE A 260 2.47 6.70 19.87
CA ILE A 260 2.55 7.51 18.66
C ILE A 260 2.17 8.96 18.96
N ALA A 261 1.04 9.19 19.63
CA ALA A 261 0.58 10.55 19.97
C ALA A 261 1.59 11.32 20.83
N ASP A 262 2.12 10.69 21.89
CA ASP A 262 3.11 11.29 22.79
C ASP A 262 4.41 11.64 22.05
N ASN A 263 4.82 10.83 21.06
CA ASN A 263 6.00 11.10 20.24
C ASN A 263 5.75 12.17 19.18
N VAL A 264 4.60 12.13 18.49
CA VAL A 264 4.21 13.16 17.52
C VAL A 264 4.11 14.54 18.18
N ALA A 265 3.63 14.63 19.42
CA ALA A 265 3.55 15.88 20.16
C ALA A 265 4.93 16.54 20.40
N LYS A 266 6.04 15.80 20.30
CA LYS A 266 7.41 16.31 20.44
C LYS A 266 7.96 16.88 19.13
N ILE A 267 7.32 16.63 18.00
CA ILE A 267 7.75 17.06 16.67
C ILE A 267 7.38 18.53 16.47
N LYS A 268 8.40 19.37 16.27
CA LYS A 268 8.22 20.80 15.97
C LYS A 268 8.20 21.07 14.47
N ASP A 269 9.16 20.47 13.76
CA ASP A 269 9.33 20.64 12.32
C ASP A 269 8.66 19.48 11.59
N LYS A 270 7.36 19.61 11.33
CA LYS A 270 6.59 18.57 10.64
C LYS A 270 7.06 18.41 9.19
N LYS A 271 7.33 17.18 8.78
CA LYS A 271 7.64 16.82 7.39
C LYS A 271 6.42 16.98 6.51
N THR A 272 6.62 17.60 5.36
CA THR A 272 5.57 17.70 4.34
C THR A 272 5.49 16.40 3.53
N THR A 273 4.28 15.90 3.30
CA THR A 273 4.04 14.66 2.56
C THR A 273 2.99 14.84 1.48
N LEU A 274 3.08 14.01 0.44
CA LEU A 274 1.92 13.65 -0.36
C LEU A 274 1.69 12.15 -0.28
N THR A 275 0.44 11.76 -0.12
CA THR A 275 0.05 10.35 0.02
C THR A 275 -0.46 9.83 -1.31
N MET A 276 0.03 8.66 -1.72
CA MET A 276 -0.42 7.98 -2.92
C MET A 276 -1.10 6.65 -2.58
N TYR A 277 -2.11 6.28 -3.35
CA TYR A 277 -2.63 4.92 -3.44
C TYR A 277 -2.37 4.40 -4.86
N SER A 278 -1.38 3.53 -5.02
CA SER A 278 -0.87 3.18 -6.36
C SER A 278 -0.54 4.49 -7.10
N TYR A 279 -1.02 4.75 -8.32
CA TYR A 279 -0.82 6.01 -9.09
C TYR A 279 -1.84 7.14 -8.81
N ASN A 280 -2.54 7.10 -7.67
CA ASN A 280 -3.56 8.08 -7.30
C ASN A 280 -3.10 8.93 -6.11
N MET A 281 -3.10 10.25 -6.24
CA MET A 281 -2.93 11.15 -5.09
C MET A 281 -4.17 11.08 -4.19
N CYS A 282 -3.97 10.93 -2.88
CA CYS A 282 -5.04 10.86 -1.91
C CYS A 282 -5.46 12.27 -1.43
N GLY A 283 -6.77 12.49 -1.34
CA GLY A 283 -7.34 13.70 -0.75
C GLY A 283 -7.15 13.75 0.77
N THR A 284 -7.50 14.88 1.40
CA THR A 284 -7.23 15.13 2.83
C THR A 284 -7.93 14.13 3.74
N ASP A 285 -9.16 13.73 3.39
CA ASP A 285 -10.03 12.92 4.25
C ASP A 285 -9.90 11.42 3.98
N TYR A 286 -9.08 11.03 3.00
CA TYR A 286 -8.88 9.63 2.66
C TYR A 286 -8.10 8.90 3.75
N TYR A 287 -8.48 7.64 4.03
CA TYR A 287 -7.94 6.88 5.17
C TYR A 287 -6.41 6.72 5.14
N LEU A 288 -5.81 6.57 3.95
CA LEU A 288 -4.35 6.50 3.80
C LEU A 288 -3.66 7.83 4.10
N THR A 289 -4.31 8.96 3.78
CA THR A 289 -3.82 10.28 4.18
C THR A 289 -3.84 10.40 5.70
N LYS A 290 -4.89 9.90 6.36
CA LYS A 290 -4.97 9.87 7.82
C LYS A 290 -3.82 9.07 8.45
N ASN A 291 -3.34 7.97 7.85
CA ASN A 291 -2.15 7.26 8.34
C ASN A 291 -0.91 8.18 8.37
N THR A 292 -0.69 8.97 7.31
CA THR A 292 0.47 9.90 7.27
C THR A 292 0.33 11.05 8.26
N VAL A 293 -0.88 11.59 8.44
CA VAL A 293 -1.15 12.67 9.39
C VAL A 293 -1.03 12.17 10.83
N ALA A 294 -1.53 10.97 11.13
CA ALA A 294 -1.40 10.33 12.44
C ALA A 294 0.06 10.05 12.81
N ALA A 295 0.92 9.79 11.81
CA ALA A 295 2.37 9.68 11.97
C ALA A 295 3.08 11.04 12.19
N GLY A 296 2.34 12.15 12.20
CA GLY A 296 2.85 13.49 12.47
C GLY A 296 3.21 14.31 11.23
N ALA A 297 2.89 13.85 10.02
CA ALA A 297 3.14 14.60 8.79
C ALA A 297 2.20 15.81 8.60
N GLN A 298 2.63 16.75 7.77
CA GLN A 298 1.77 17.75 7.15
C GLN A 298 1.50 17.35 5.70
N ASN A 299 0.29 16.87 5.40
CA ASN A 299 -0.06 16.53 4.02
C ASN A 299 -0.32 17.78 3.19
N LEU A 300 0.19 17.81 1.95
CA LEU A 300 0.01 18.94 1.02
C LEU A 300 -1.18 18.78 0.08
N SER A 301 -1.93 17.67 0.12
CA SER A 301 -3.17 17.57 -0.66
C SER A 301 -4.17 18.63 -0.20
N ASP A 302 -4.86 19.25 -1.15
CA ASP A 302 -5.75 20.40 -0.92
C ASP A 302 -7.19 20.13 -1.37
N PHE A 303 -7.54 18.85 -1.53
CA PHE A 303 -8.85 18.45 -2.04
C PHE A 303 -9.49 17.37 -1.17
N ASN A 304 -10.82 17.48 -1.03
CA ASN A 304 -11.68 16.54 -0.31
C ASN A 304 -13.03 16.30 -1.02
N ASP A 305 -13.23 16.91 -2.19
CA ASP A 305 -14.39 16.69 -3.06
C ASP A 305 -14.40 15.27 -3.64
N VAL A 306 -13.21 14.67 -3.75
CA VAL A 306 -12.99 13.29 -4.16
C VAL A 306 -11.96 12.63 -3.25
N ASN A 307 -12.07 11.32 -3.07
CA ASN A 307 -11.12 10.54 -2.27
C ASN A 307 -9.71 10.55 -2.88
N THR A 308 -9.61 10.48 -4.22
CA THR A 308 -8.33 10.41 -4.92
C THR A 308 -8.39 11.10 -6.29
N LYS A 309 -7.22 11.54 -6.80
CA LYS A 309 -7.02 12.04 -8.17
C LYS A 309 -5.91 11.25 -8.86
N LYS A 310 -6.16 10.78 -10.09
CA LYS A 310 -5.18 10.01 -10.87
C LYS A 310 -4.08 10.92 -11.40
N ILE A 311 -2.83 10.65 -11.03
CA ILE A 311 -1.66 11.37 -11.56
C ILE A 311 -1.31 10.84 -12.95
N LYS A 312 -1.38 9.51 -13.15
CA LYS A 312 -1.02 8.84 -14.42
C LYS A 312 -1.65 9.46 -15.68
N ASP A 313 -2.91 9.90 -15.59
CA ASP A 313 -3.64 10.41 -16.75
C ASP A 313 -3.21 11.84 -17.14
N ASN A 314 -2.58 12.57 -16.21
CA ASN A 314 -2.09 13.93 -16.40
C ASN A 314 -1.02 14.25 -15.33
N PRO A 315 0.25 13.85 -15.49
CA PRO A 315 1.25 14.03 -14.43
C PRO A 315 1.66 15.50 -14.23
N GLU A 316 1.46 16.37 -15.24
CA GLU A 316 1.94 17.76 -15.21
C GLU A 316 1.33 18.61 -14.09
N TRP A 317 0.10 18.34 -13.65
CA TRP A 317 -0.48 19.10 -12.54
C TRP A 317 0.22 18.83 -11.20
N ALA A 318 0.86 17.67 -11.05
CA ALA A 318 1.65 17.34 -9.86
C ALA A 318 2.99 18.11 -9.82
N ALA A 319 3.37 18.79 -10.90
CA ALA A 319 4.55 19.66 -10.95
C ALA A 319 4.32 21.02 -10.28
N ASP A 320 3.07 21.41 -9.98
CA ASP A 320 2.75 22.66 -9.28
C ASP A 320 3.52 22.76 -7.95
N ASP A 321 4.05 23.95 -7.65
CA ASP A 321 4.84 24.24 -6.44
C ASP A 321 4.15 23.77 -5.16
N LYS A 322 2.80 23.79 -5.09
CA LYS A 322 2.07 23.33 -3.91
C LYS A 322 2.17 21.82 -3.66
N TYR A 323 2.46 21.03 -4.69
CA TYR A 323 2.62 19.58 -4.58
C TYR A 323 4.07 19.14 -4.44
N GLN A 324 4.98 20.08 -4.21
CA GLN A 324 6.39 19.78 -3.98
C GLN A 324 6.63 19.47 -2.49
N ALA A 325 6.18 18.30 -2.03
CA ALA A 325 6.38 17.78 -0.68
C ALA A 325 7.80 17.25 -0.43
N GLU A 326 8.25 17.21 0.84
CA GLU A 326 9.53 16.59 1.20
C GLU A 326 9.55 15.08 0.96
N TYR A 327 8.42 14.39 1.16
CA TYR A 327 8.29 12.95 0.97
C TYR A 327 7.05 12.61 0.14
N ILE A 328 7.16 11.54 -0.65
CA ILE A 328 6.01 10.84 -1.24
C ILE A 328 5.85 9.52 -0.51
N ILE A 329 4.71 9.32 0.11
CA ILE A 329 4.37 8.06 0.79
C ILE A 329 3.31 7.36 -0.04
N GLN A 330 3.71 6.32 -0.76
CA GLN A 330 2.80 5.49 -1.54
C GLN A 330 2.39 4.25 -0.76
N PHE A 331 1.10 3.98 -0.74
CA PHE A 331 0.57 2.69 -0.32
C PHE A 331 0.17 1.87 -1.55
N THR A 332 0.61 0.62 -1.61
CA THR A 332 0.14 -0.38 -2.58
C THR A 332 0.13 -1.76 -1.93
N GLY A 333 -0.72 -2.65 -2.41
CA GLY A 333 -0.69 -4.04 -1.93
C GLY A 333 0.57 -4.71 -2.45
N LEU A 334 1.41 -5.21 -1.55
CA LEU A 334 2.65 -5.91 -1.90
C LEU A 334 2.57 -7.41 -1.62
N ASP A 335 1.38 -7.91 -1.24
CA ASP A 335 1.17 -9.28 -0.76
C ASP A 335 2.02 -9.62 0.47
N MET A 336 1.36 -10.07 1.52
CA MET A 336 2.00 -10.39 2.78
C MET A 336 2.99 -11.55 2.70
N VAL A 337 2.87 -12.43 1.69
CA VAL A 337 3.77 -13.60 1.51
C VAL A 337 4.80 -13.43 0.39
N TRP A 338 4.83 -12.27 -0.26
CA TRP A 338 5.77 -12.00 -1.35
C TRP A 338 7.20 -11.92 -0.83
N LYS A 339 8.12 -12.59 -1.53
CA LYS A 339 9.55 -12.62 -1.23
C LYS A 339 10.35 -12.20 -2.47
N PRO A 340 10.33 -10.89 -2.80
CA PRO A 340 10.95 -10.41 -4.01
C PRO A 340 12.46 -10.47 -3.97
N THR A 341 13.04 -10.60 -5.15
CA THR A 341 14.42 -10.22 -5.46
C THR A 341 14.57 -8.69 -5.47
N THR A 342 15.81 -8.19 -5.44
CA THR A 342 16.09 -6.75 -5.57
C THR A 342 15.57 -6.19 -6.90
N ASP A 343 15.66 -6.95 -7.99
CA ASP A 343 15.14 -6.51 -9.29
C ASP A 343 13.61 -6.39 -9.28
N GLU A 344 12.90 -7.34 -8.65
CA GLU A 344 11.44 -7.25 -8.49
C GLU A 344 11.01 -6.09 -7.60
N LEU A 345 11.76 -5.79 -6.53
CA LEU A 345 11.53 -4.59 -5.70
C LEU A 345 11.72 -3.30 -6.51
N LYS A 346 12.76 -3.27 -7.35
CA LYS A 346 13.02 -2.14 -8.23
C LYS A 346 11.92 -1.95 -9.26
N GLU A 347 11.47 -3.03 -9.91
CA GLU A 347 10.35 -2.99 -10.86
C GLU A 347 9.08 -2.44 -10.20
N GLU A 348 8.74 -2.90 -9.00
CA GLU A 348 7.57 -2.41 -8.26
C GLU A 348 7.71 -0.92 -7.85
N PHE A 349 8.90 -0.52 -7.41
CA PHE A 349 9.21 0.87 -7.06
C PHE A 349 9.08 1.80 -8.28
N GLU A 350 9.68 1.42 -9.41
CA GLU A 350 9.67 2.19 -10.67
C GLU A 350 8.29 2.21 -11.34
N TYR A 351 7.51 1.12 -11.23
CA TYR A 351 6.20 1.00 -11.87
C TYR A 351 5.25 2.14 -11.48
N TYR A 352 5.18 2.48 -10.19
CA TYR A 352 4.41 3.65 -9.75
C TYR A 352 5.26 4.92 -9.75
N GLY A 353 6.54 4.81 -9.42
CA GLY A 353 7.48 5.93 -9.32
C GLY A 353 7.62 6.75 -10.60
N GLN A 354 7.48 6.11 -11.77
CA GLN A 354 7.54 6.80 -13.07
C GLN A 354 6.55 7.96 -13.21
N TYR A 355 5.42 7.93 -12.50
CA TYR A 355 4.41 8.99 -12.54
C TYR A 355 4.71 10.16 -11.58
N TYR A 356 5.75 10.04 -10.76
CA TYR A 356 6.14 11.02 -9.74
C TYR A 356 7.42 11.76 -10.08
N ASN A 357 7.99 11.55 -11.26
CA ASN A 357 9.25 12.14 -11.69
C ASN A 357 9.25 13.68 -11.75
N LEU A 358 8.07 14.33 -11.79
CA LEU A 358 7.91 15.79 -11.72
C LEU A 358 7.84 16.34 -10.29
N MET A 359 7.90 15.47 -9.28
CA MET A 359 7.81 15.84 -7.87
C MET A 359 9.19 15.76 -7.22
N LYS A 360 9.60 16.80 -6.49
CA LYS A 360 10.96 16.94 -5.92
C LYS A 360 11.42 15.81 -5.01
N ALA A 361 10.49 15.06 -4.43
CA ALA A 361 10.80 13.96 -3.52
C ALA A 361 11.22 12.69 -4.27
N TYR A 362 10.86 12.55 -5.56
CA TYR A 362 11.26 11.38 -6.34
C TYR A 362 12.69 11.53 -6.88
N PRO A 363 13.50 10.46 -6.90
CA PRO A 363 13.24 9.13 -6.31
C PRO A 363 13.68 9.00 -4.85
N GLN A 364 14.53 9.89 -4.31
CA GLN A 364 15.25 9.62 -3.07
C GLN A 364 14.40 9.67 -1.79
N LYS A 365 13.27 10.39 -1.81
CA LYS A 365 12.32 10.52 -0.69
C LYS A 365 10.93 10.02 -1.07
N TYR A 366 10.86 9.14 -2.06
CA TYR A 366 9.70 8.36 -2.40
C TYR A 366 9.81 7.00 -1.72
N VAL A 367 8.77 6.65 -0.98
CA VAL A 367 8.74 5.45 -0.13
C VAL A 367 7.43 4.71 -0.38
N VAL A 368 7.54 3.42 -0.63
CA VAL A 368 6.41 2.51 -0.77
C VAL A 368 6.17 1.81 0.57
N ILE A 369 4.94 1.84 1.06
CA ILE A 369 4.49 1.15 2.26
C ILE A 369 3.50 0.06 1.86
N ASN A 370 3.68 -1.16 2.36
CA ASN A 370 2.73 -2.23 2.09
C ASN A 370 1.35 -1.89 2.69
N LYS A 371 0.35 -1.75 1.80
CA LYS A 371 -1.02 -1.40 2.15
C LYS A 371 -1.75 -2.52 2.89
N ASP A 372 -1.33 -3.77 2.68
CA ASP A 372 -2.02 -4.94 3.22
C ASP A 372 -1.77 -5.13 4.73
N MET A 373 -0.82 -4.36 5.29
CA MET A 373 -0.59 -4.29 6.73
C MET A 373 -1.74 -3.59 7.47
N PRO A 374 -2.00 -3.95 8.74
CA PRO A 374 -2.95 -3.23 9.60
C PRO A 374 -2.69 -1.71 9.67
N ASP A 375 -3.74 -0.93 9.89
CA ASP A 375 -3.71 0.55 9.90
C ASP A 375 -2.66 1.16 10.85
N ILE A 376 -2.58 0.67 12.07
CA ILE A 376 -1.64 1.16 13.08
C ILE A 376 -0.20 0.76 12.76
N VAL A 377 0.00 -0.40 12.10
CA VAL A 377 1.31 -0.84 11.60
C VAL A 377 1.79 0.09 10.48
N ARG A 378 0.91 0.39 9.51
CA ARG A 378 1.20 1.37 8.45
C ARG A 378 1.59 2.73 9.03
N THR A 379 0.84 3.22 10.01
CA THR A 379 1.14 4.48 10.70
C THR A 379 2.52 4.46 11.37
N ALA A 380 2.89 3.34 11.99
CA ALA A 380 4.17 3.18 12.67
C ALA A 380 5.37 3.20 11.71
N TYR A 381 5.28 2.50 10.58
CA TYR A 381 6.32 2.55 9.55
C TYR A 381 6.44 3.95 8.94
N VAL A 382 5.32 4.63 8.68
CA VAL A 382 5.39 6.03 8.21
C VAL A 382 6.05 6.94 9.26
N ALA A 383 5.72 6.77 10.54
CA ALA A 383 6.32 7.54 11.62
C ALA A 383 7.84 7.31 11.74
N GLN A 384 8.27 6.05 11.62
CA GLN A 384 9.68 5.66 11.57
C GLN A 384 10.41 6.28 10.37
N VAL A 385 9.81 6.24 9.18
CA VAL A 385 10.38 6.80 7.95
C VAL A 385 10.56 8.31 8.04
N LEU A 386 9.53 9.03 8.52
CA LEU A 386 9.53 10.49 8.54
C LEU A 386 10.35 11.07 9.70
N TYR A 387 10.40 10.35 10.83
CA TYR A 387 11.01 10.84 12.07
C TYR A 387 11.83 9.74 12.78
N PRO A 388 12.89 9.23 12.13
CA PRO A 388 13.71 8.15 12.70
C PRO A 388 14.36 8.53 14.03
N ASP A 389 14.70 9.81 14.24
CA ASP A 389 15.26 10.30 15.52
C ASP A 389 14.24 10.31 16.68
N VAL A 390 12.95 10.30 16.37
CA VAL A 390 11.86 10.34 17.37
C VAL A 390 11.35 8.95 17.69
N PHE A 391 11.17 8.12 16.66
CA PHE A 391 10.62 6.77 16.81
C PHE A 391 11.69 5.69 16.93
N GLY A 392 12.90 5.95 16.44
CA GLY A 392 13.98 4.96 16.37
C GLY A 392 13.82 4.00 15.20
N ALA A 393 14.93 3.40 14.78
CA ALA A 393 14.90 2.28 13.86
C ALA A 393 14.24 1.06 14.52
N GLY A 394 13.31 0.40 13.81
CA GLY A 394 12.64 -0.82 14.27
C GLY A 394 11.32 -0.59 15.02
N PHE A 395 10.85 0.65 15.17
CA PHE A 395 9.54 0.93 15.79
C PHE A 395 8.37 0.23 15.08
N GLY A 396 8.37 0.27 13.74
CA GLY A 396 7.37 -0.43 12.93
C GLY A 396 7.43 -1.94 13.14
N ASP A 397 8.63 -2.52 13.12
CA ASP A 397 8.86 -3.95 13.31
C ASP A 397 8.39 -4.43 14.69
N ASP A 398 8.76 -3.73 15.75
CA ASP A 398 8.43 -4.09 17.13
C ASP A 398 6.92 -4.04 17.36
N LEU A 399 6.27 -2.99 16.85
CA LEU A 399 4.82 -2.87 16.91
C LEU A 399 4.15 -4.00 16.11
N TYR A 400 4.67 -4.34 14.93
CA TYR A 400 4.07 -5.40 14.11
C TYR A 400 4.24 -6.78 14.76
N LYS A 401 5.40 -7.06 15.37
CA LYS A 401 5.62 -8.29 16.16
C LYS A 401 4.64 -8.38 17.33
N ASP A 402 4.44 -7.28 18.06
CA ASP A 402 3.45 -7.22 19.14
C ASP A 402 2.03 -7.44 18.62
N LEU A 403 1.68 -6.86 17.46
CA LEU A 403 0.37 -7.08 16.83
C LEU A 403 0.18 -8.55 16.51
N VAL A 404 1.13 -9.19 15.82
CA VAL A 404 1.02 -10.61 15.45
C VAL A 404 0.92 -11.49 16.70
N LYS A 405 1.67 -11.19 17.75
CA LYS A 405 1.56 -11.91 19.03
C LYS A 405 0.18 -11.78 19.68
N VAL A 406 -0.44 -10.61 19.60
CA VAL A 406 -1.77 -10.35 20.20
C VAL A 406 -2.88 -10.93 19.33
N PHE A 407 -2.87 -10.65 18.03
CA PHE A 407 -3.95 -10.97 17.09
C PHE A 407 -3.83 -12.40 16.56
N TYR A 408 -2.62 -12.88 16.34
CA TYR A 408 -2.39 -14.19 15.73
C TYR A 408 -1.47 -15.04 16.63
N PRO A 409 -1.91 -15.37 17.87
CA PRO A 409 -1.06 -16.03 18.87
C PRO A 409 -0.57 -17.43 18.44
N TYR A 410 -1.13 -17.99 17.36
CA TYR A 410 -0.72 -19.25 16.73
C TYR A 410 0.38 -19.09 15.68
N ILE A 411 0.90 -17.89 15.47
CA ILE A 411 2.05 -17.61 14.62
C ILE A 411 3.27 -17.46 15.52
N GLU A 412 4.19 -18.40 15.39
CA GLU A 412 5.44 -18.41 16.14
C GLU A 412 6.55 -17.79 15.29
N ASN A 413 7.44 -17.02 15.93
CA ASN A 413 8.67 -16.48 15.32
C ASN A 413 8.45 -15.54 14.12
N PHE A 414 7.35 -14.80 14.07
CA PHE A 414 7.12 -13.79 13.04
C PHE A 414 8.21 -12.71 13.06
N ASP A 415 8.83 -12.48 11.90
CA ASP A 415 9.85 -11.48 11.68
C ASP A 415 9.49 -10.64 10.44
N PRO A 416 9.00 -9.39 10.61
CA PRO A 416 8.60 -8.52 9.50
C PRO A 416 9.66 -8.39 8.42
N ALA A 417 10.95 -8.40 8.78
CA ALA A 417 12.06 -8.28 7.84
C ALA A 417 12.31 -9.53 6.99
N LYS A 418 11.77 -10.70 7.36
CA LYS A 418 11.98 -11.98 6.66
C LYS A 418 10.71 -12.57 6.05
N ASP A 419 9.58 -12.25 6.67
CA ASP A 419 8.32 -12.89 6.37
C ASP A 419 7.47 -12.08 5.40
N THR A 420 7.74 -10.77 5.24
CA THR A 420 6.95 -9.90 4.37
C THR A 420 7.75 -8.70 3.88
N VAL A 421 7.21 -7.99 2.88
CA VAL A 421 7.71 -6.67 2.46
C VAL A 421 6.89 -5.62 3.19
N VAL A 422 7.53 -4.79 4.03
CA VAL A 422 6.86 -3.76 4.83
C VAL A 422 6.99 -2.36 4.24
N VAL A 423 8.20 -2.05 3.79
CA VAL A 423 8.61 -0.77 3.21
C VAL A 423 9.57 -1.07 2.06
N VAL A 424 9.46 -0.30 0.98
CA VAL A 424 10.44 -0.28 -0.10
C VAL A 424 10.82 1.18 -0.32
N ASP A 425 12.08 1.51 -0.04
CA ASP A 425 12.64 2.82 -0.35
C ASP A 425 13.67 2.75 -1.50
N TYR A 426 14.29 3.90 -1.78
CA TYR A 426 15.31 3.99 -2.81
C TYR A 426 16.50 3.04 -2.56
N GLN A 427 16.91 2.82 -1.32
CA GLN A 427 18.01 1.92 -0.98
C GLN A 427 17.61 0.46 -1.18
N ASP A 428 16.36 0.10 -0.90
CA ASP A 428 15.87 -1.26 -1.16
C ASP A 428 15.79 -1.55 -2.67
N ALA A 429 15.36 -0.57 -3.47
CA ALA A 429 15.22 -0.70 -4.92
C ALA A 429 16.56 -0.62 -5.68
N TYR A 430 17.53 0.18 -5.22
CA TYR A 430 18.77 0.46 -5.96
C TYR A 430 20.05 0.05 -5.21
N GLY A 431 19.94 -0.47 -4.00
CA GLY A 431 21.05 -0.84 -3.13
C GLY A 431 21.43 0.25 -2.11
N ALA A 432 21.99 -0.18 -0.98
CA ALA A 432 22.46 0.69 0.07
C ALA A 432 23.60 1.61 -0.41
N GLU A 433 23.77 2.76 0.26
CA GLU A 433 24.92 3.63 0.02
C GLU A 433 26.22 2.86 0.23
N GLY A 434 27.06 2.81 -0.81
CA GLY A 434 28.30 2.05 -0.80
C GLY A 434 28.17 0.62 -1.34
N ASP A 435 27.06 0.27 -2.00
CA ASP A 435 27.07 -0.88 -2.91
C ASP A 435 28.19 -0.66 -3.94
N THR A 436 29.27 -1.41 -3.79
CA THR A 436 30.38 -1.49 -4.73
C THR A 436 30.33 -2.79 -5.52
N SER A 437 29.20 -3.50 -5.55
CA SER A 437 29.04 -4.70 -6.39
C SER A 437 29.21 -4.38 -7.87
N TRP A 438 28.98 -3.12 -8.25
CA TRP A 438 29.26 -2.61 -9.60
C TRP A 438 30.74 -2.57 -9.94
N LYS A 439 31.64 -2.64 -8.94
CA LYS A 439 33.10 -2.69 -9.18
C LYS A 439 33.48 -4.07 -9.68
N THR A 440 33.61 -4.18 -10.99
CA THR A 440 34.11 -5.33 -11.72
C THR A 440 35.54 -5.07 -12.23
N ASP A 441 36.12 -6.02 -12.96
CA ASP A 441 37.39 -5.80 -13.64
C ASP A 441 37.22 -4.74 -14.73
N ILE A 442 37.79 -3.56 -14.52
CA ILE A 442 37.71 -2.43 -15.46
C ILE A 442 38.56 -2.75 -16.69
N THR A 443 37.92 -2.79 -17.86
CA THR A 443 38.58 -3.03 -19.15
C THR A 443 38.48 -1.85 -20.09
N ASN A 444 37.38 -1.07 -20.03
CA ASN A 444 37.13 0.14 -20.83
C ASN A 444 37.32 -0.08 -22.34
N ARG A 445 36.99 -1.26 -22.89
CA ARG A 445 37.03 -1.54 -24.33
C ARG A 445 35.79 -1.03 -25.05
N LEU A 446 34.65 -0.99 -24.36
CA LEU A 446 33.45 -0.32 -24.84
C LEU A 446 33.55 1.18 -24.52
N GLU A 447 34.09 1.94 -25.45
CA GLU A 447 34.31 3.39 -25.32
C GLU A 447 33.04 4.21 -25.58
N VAL A 448 31.97 3.88 -24.85
CA VAL A 448 30.66 4.52 -24.92
C VAL A 448 30.36 5.23 -23.61
N TYR A 449 30.08 6.53 -23.69
CA TYR A 449 29.72 7.38 -22.57
C TYR A 449 28.36 6.90 -22.03
N GLY A 450 28.37 6.35 -20.81
CA GLY A 450 27.32 5.55 -20.21
C GLY A 450 27.80 4.20 -19.66
N ASN A 451 28.94 3.67 -20.16
CA ASN A 451 29.66 2.52 -19.59
C ASN A 451 30.44 2.97 -18.33
N ALA A 452 29.68 3.38 -17.31
CA ALA A 452 30.19 4.05 -16.12
C ALA A 452 31.01 3.15 -15.20
N ASN A 453 30.75 1.83 -15.17
CA ASN A 453 31.56 0.91 -14.37
C ASN A 453 32.79 0.37 -15.14
N GLY A 454 32.82 0.53 -16.47
CA GLY A 454 33.95 0.19 -17.32
C GLY A 454 34.08 -1.30 -17.65
N ASP A 455 32.98 -2.07 -17.61
CA ASP A 455 32.99 -3.54 -17.72
C ASP A 455 32.64 -4.10 -19.11
N ASP A 456 32.55 -3.20 -20.10
CA ASP A 456 32.21 -3.46 -21.50
C ASP A 456 30.74 -3.80 -21.77
N VAL A 457 29.85 -3.63 -20.79
CA VAL A 457 28.41 -3.85 -20.93
C VAL A 457 27.66 -2.65 -20.38
N LEU A 458 26.75 -2.06 -21.16
CA LEU A 458 25.79 -1.10 -20.61
C LEU A 458 24.66 -1.84 -19.91
N ASP A 459 24.66 -1.85 -18.58
CA ASP A 459 23.67 -2.52 -17.74
C ASP A 459 23.31 -1.72 -16.47
N SER A 460 22.64 -2.39 -15.53
CA SER A 460 22.24 -1.76 -14.26
C SER A 460 23.40 -1.35 -13.35
N ASN A 461 24.58 -1.96 -13.50
CA ASN A 461 25.77 -1.63 -12.73
C ASN A 461 26.35 -0.27 -13.13
N ASP A 462 26.17 0.19 -14.36
CA ASP A 462 26.53 1.54 -14.75
C ASP A 462 25.71 2.57 -14.00
N LEU A 463 24.40 2.33 -13.88
CA LEU A 463 23.52 3.20 -13.11
C LEU A 463 23.96 3.25 -11.64
N LYS A 464 24.37 2.11 -11.06
CA LYS A 464 24.95 2.04 -9.71
C LYS A 464 26.26 2.83 -9.61
N ALA A 465 27.14 2.73 -10.60
CA ALA A 465 28.40 3.46 -10.65
C ALA A 465 28.16 4.98 -10.74
N VAL A 466 27.29 5.45 -11.63
CA VAL A 466 26.90 6.87 -11.73
C VAL A 466 26.28 7.37 -10.42
N ASN A 467 25.34 6.61 -9.84
CA ASN A 467 24.76 6.91 -8.52
C ASN A 467 25.85 7.08 -7.45
N TRP A 468 26.86 6.22 -7.45
CA TRP A 468 27.97 6.27 -6.52
C TRP A 468 28.84 7.51 -6.77
N PHE A 469 29.20 7.80 -8.01
CA PHE A 469 30.02 8.95 -8.39
C PHE A 469 29.35 10.31 -8.16
N MET A 470 28.02 10.41 -8.23
CA MET A 470 27.31 11.64 -7.86
C MET A 470 27.52 12.05 -6.38
N LYS A 471 27.81 11.07 -5.52
CA LYS A 471 27.94 11.25 -4.06
C LYS A 471 29.39 11.17 -3.58
N ASN A 472 30.31 10.73 -4.43
CA ASN A 472 31.72 10.50 -4.12
C ASN A 472 32.61 11.23 -5.12
N SER A 473 33.92 11.19 -4.92
CA SER A 473 34.84 11.68 -5.94
C SER A 473 34.82 10.74 -7.15
N TRP A 474 34.43 11.26 -8.30
CA TRP A 474 34.61 10.61 -9.59
C TRP A 474 36.08 10.66 -10.02
N ASP A 475 36.67 9.50 -10.25
CA ASP A 475 37.98 9.38 -10.89
C ASP A 475 37.79 9.21 -12.40
N SER A 476 37.79 10.34 -13.12
CA SER A 476 37.62 10.37 -14.57
C SER A 476 38.76 9.68 -15.33
N SER A 477 39.88 9.33 -14.67
CA SER A 477 40.95 8.56 -15.30
C SER A 477 40.69 7.05 -15.28
N ALA A 478 40.05 6.55 -14.22
CA ALA A 478 39.65 5.16 -14.10
C ALA A 478 38.31 4.88 -14.80
N TYR A 479 37.38 5.83 -14.74
CA TYR A 479 36.01 5.72 -15.25
C TYR A 479 35.71 6.87 -16.23
N PRO A 480 36.41 6.93 -17.38
CA PRO A 480 36.31 8.05 -18.32
C PRO A 480 34.93 8.16 -18.99
N TYR A 481 34.15 7.08 -18.98
CA TYR A 481 32.87 6.98 -19.66
C TYR A 481 31.65 7.10 -18.73
N ALA A 482 31.85 7.47 -17.46
CA ALA A 482 30.75 7.64 -16.51
C ALA A 482 29.91 8.92 -16.73
N ASP A 483 30.52 9.94 -17.31
CA ASP A 483 29.89 11.19 -17.73
C ASP A 483 29.20 10.96 -19.07
N ALA A 484 27.95 10.49 -19.05
CA ALA A 484 27.22 10.07 -20.25
C ALA A 484 26.83 11.27 -21.14
N ASP A 485 26.58 12.44 -20.52
CA ASP A 485 26.25 13.67 -21.24
C ASP A 485 27.48 14.51 -21.65
N GLY A 486 28.68 14.13 -21.20
CA GLY A 486 29.95 14.74 -21.58
C GLY A 486 30.09 16.19 -21.11
N ASP A 487 29.38 16.61 -20.06
CA ASP A 487 29.43 17.98 -19.53
C ASP A 487 30.60 18.23 -18.56
N GLY A 488 31.36 17.17 -18.26
CA GLY A 488 32.49 17.17 -17.32
C GLY A 488 32.09 16.92 -15.88
N LYS A 489 30.85 16.49 -15.59
CA LYS A 489 30.34 16.21 -14.25
C LYS A 489 29.45 14.99 -14.26
N ILE A 490 29.41 14.29 -13.12
CA ILE A 490 28.45 13.21 -12.91
C ILE A 490 27.21 13.76 -12.22
N THR A 491 26.06 13.67 -12.88
CA THR A 491 24.77 14.24 -12.50
C THR A 491 23.61 13.28 -12.77
N SER A 492 22.39 13.72 -12.45
CA SER A 492 21.17 12.97 -12.78
C SER A 492 20.90 12.88 -14.28
N THR A 493 21.49 13.76 -15.10
CA THR A 493 21.36 13.70 -16.56
C THR A 493 22.04 12.46 -17.12
N ASP A 494 23.21 12.08 -16.58
CA ASP A 494 23.94 10.88 -16.99
C ASP A 494 23.13 9.61 -16.71
N GLN A 495 22.49 9.58 -15.54
CA GLN A 495 21.60 8.50 -15.17
C GLN A 495 20.43 8.36 -16.13
N GLU A 496 19.85 9.47 -16.56
CA GLU A 496 18.71 9.48 -17.46
C GLU A 496 19.07 8.93 -18.84
N ILE A 497 20.26 9.28 -19.35
CA ILE A 497 20.76 8.71 -20.61
C ILE A 497 20.91 7.19 -20.49
N ILE A 498 21.54 6.71 -19.42
CA ILE A 498 21.70 5.27 -19.17
C ILE A 498 20.33 4.58 -19.05
N ARG A 499 19.38 5.14 -18.29
CA ARG A 499 18.02 4.58 -18.17
C ARG A 499 17.33 4.44 -19.52
N LYS A 500 17.43 5.45 -20.39
CA LYS A 500 16.86 5.37 -21.74
C LYS A 500 17.51 4.28 -22.58
N VAL A 501 18.83 4.11 -22.51
CA VAL A 501 19.52 3.01 -23.18
C VAL A 501 19.01 1.66 -22.70
N LEU A 502 18.90 1.46 -21.38
CA LEU A 502 18.42 0.20 -20.78
C LEU A 502 16.95 -0.09 -21.14
N ALA A 503 16.12 0.95 -21.25
CA ALA A 503 14.73 0.84 -21.67
C ALA A 503 14.55 0.58 -23.18
N GLY A 504 15.59 0.79 -23.98
CA GLY A 504 15.49 0.77 -25.45
C GLY A 504 14.88 2.05 -26.04
N ASP A 505 14.79 3.12 -25.25
CA ASP A 505 14.21 4.39 -25.65
C ASP A 505 15.15 5.19 -26.55
N SER A 506 14.59 6.12 -27.32
CA SER A 506 15.38 6.97 -28.20
C SER A 506 16.19 8.00 -27.40
N VAL A 507 17.51 7.98 -27.59
CA VAL A 507 18.45 8.90 -26.92
C VAL A 507 19.73 9.07 -27.73
N ASP A 508 20.36 10.23 -27.64
CA ASP A 508 21.68 10.46 -28.21
C ASP A 508 22.75 9.92 -27.25
N ILE A 509 23.64 9.06 -27.77
CA ILE A 509 24.76 8.50 -27.02
C ILE A 509 26.08 9.04 -27.55
N ARG A 510 27.03 9.30 -26.65
CA ARG A 510 28.41 9.67 -27.02
C ARG A 510 29.28 8.43 -27.06
N TYR A 511 30.20 8.38 -28.02
CA TYR A 511 31.16 7.30 -28.15
C TYR A 511 32.49 7.82 -28.70
N VAL A 512 33.57 7.09 -28.46
CA VAL A 512 34.89 7.36 -29.04
C VAL A 512 35.02 6.59 -30.35
N ASP A 513 35.32 7.28 -31.45
CA ASP A 513 35.53 6.65 -32.75
C ASP A 513 36.95 6.11 -32.94
N GLY A 514 37.24 5.53 -34.11
CA GLY A 514 38.56 4.98 -34.41
C GLY A 514 39.71 6.00 -34.51
N ASN A 515 39.44 7.30 -34.46
CA ASN A 515 40.44 8.38 -34.35
C ASN A 515 40.69 8.81 -32.90
N GLY A 516 39.88 8.33 -31.95
CA GLY A 516 39.87 8.85 -30.59
C GLY A 516 38.98 10.09 -30.43
N ASP A 517 38.18 10.44 -31.44
CA ASP A 517 37.29 11.60 -31.40
C ASP A 517 35.95 11.21 -30.77
N VAL A 518 35.39 12.08 -29.93
CA VAL A 518 34.05 11.89 -29.38
C VAL A 518 33.00 12.25 -30.42
N LYS A 519 32.16 11.28 -30.77
CA LYS A 519 31.05 11.41 -31.73
C LYS A 519 29.72 11.12 -31.03
N ILE A 520 28.61 11.47 -31.68
CA ILE A 520 27.26 11.23 -31.20
C ILE A 520 26.55 10.26 -32.15
N ALA A 521 25.85 9.28 -31.61
CA ALA A 521 24.98 8.38 -32.35
C ALA A 521 23.55 8.40 -31.78
N HIS A 522 22.56 8.20 -32.65
CA HIS A 522 21.16 8.07 -32.25
C HIS A 522 20.87 6.61 -31.86
N PHE A 523 20.58 6.37 -30.58
CA PHE A 523 20.18 5.07 -30.05
C PHE A 523 18.65 4.93 -30.04
N PRO A 524 18.09 3.71 -30.21
CA PRO A 524 18.78 2.53 -30.74
C PRO A 524 19.01 2.67 -32.26
N VAL A 525 20.05 2.00 -32.78
CA VAL A 525 20.19 1.86 -34.24
C VAL A 525 19.06 0.97 -34.75
N THR A 526 18.13 1.55 -35.50
CA THR A 526 16.96 0.86 -36.06
C THR A 526 17.21 0.37 -37.48
N GLY A 527 18.11 1.03 -38.20
CA GLY A 527 18.54 0.66 -39.53
C GLY A 527 19.90 1.28 -39.82
N LEU A 528 20.76 0.52 -40.48
CA LEU A 528 22.11 0.96 -40.79
C LEU A 528 22.50 0.71 -42.26
N VAL A 529 23.38 1.58 -42.75
CA VAL A 529 24.06 1.43 -44.05
C VAL A 529 25.48 0.93 -43.80
N VAL A 530 25.89 -0.10 -44.54
CA VAL A 530 27.24 -0.70 -44.44
C VAL A 530 28.15 -0.09 -45.50
N GLY A 531 29.22 0.59 -45.06
CA GLY A 531 30.21 1.22 -45.91
C GLY A 531 31.61 0.63 -45.75
N GLY A 532 32.12 0.05 -46.83
CA GLY A 532 33.49 -0.48 -46.87
C GLY A 532 33.61 -1.96 -46.51
N THR A 533 34.65 -2.59 -47.07
CA THR A 533 34.79 -4.05 -47.11
C THR A 533 34.98 -4.67 -45.73
N ALA A 534 35.61 -3.97 -44.78
CA ALA A 534 35.89 -4.48 -43.44
C ALA A 534 34.70 -4.32 -42.47
N VAL A 535 33.67 -3.52 -42.81
CA VAL A 535 32.48 -3.35 -41.96
C VAL A 535 31.54 -4.54 -42.06
N HIS A 536 31.42 -5.16 -43.24
CA HIS A 536 30.61 -6.35 -43.47
C HIS A 536 30.84 -7.48 -42.44
N PRO A 537 32.08 -7.97 -42.22
CA PRO A 537 32.31 -9.05 -41.26
C PRO A 537 32.00 -8.63 -39.82
N VAL A 538 32.18 -7.37 -39.45
CA VAL A 538 31.87 -6.86 -38.09
C VAL A 538 30.36 -6.95 -37.84
N ILE A 539 29.54 -6.39 -38.73
CA ILE A 539 28.08 -6.42 -38.62
C ILE A 539 27.56 -7.86 -38.56
N ASN A 540 28.13 -8.76 -39.36
CA ASN A 540 27.75 -10.17 -39.34
C ASN A 540 28.17 -10.86 -38.04
N ALA A 541 29.35 -10.56 -37.51
CA ALA A 541 29.89 -11.19 -36.31
C ALA A 541 29.09 -10.83 -35.05
N VAL A 542 28.65 -9.57 -34.94
CA VAL A 542 27.81 -9.11 -33.82
C VAL A 542 26.32 -9.43 -33.99
N GLY A 543 25.94 -10.05 -35.11
CA GLY A 543 24.56 -10.45 -35.38
C GLY A 543 23.62 -9.31 -35.79
N ALA A 544 24.14 -8.09 -36.02
CA ALA A 544 23.34 -6.90 -36.37
C ALA A 544 22.96 -6.84 -37.86
N TYR A 545 23.00 -7.97 -38.58
CA TYR A 545 22.71 -8.02 -40.01
C TYR A 545 21.23 -7.79 -40.35
N ASP A 546 20.34 -7.97 -39.38
CA ASP A 546 18.91 -7.65 -39.48
C ASP A 546 18.66 -6.13 -39.53
N LYS A 547 19.56 -5.34 -38.96
CA LYS A 547 19.55 -3.87 -39.02
C LYS A 547 20.15 -3.32 -40.32
N ALA A 548 20.96 -4.10 -41.03
CA ALA A 548 21.62 -3.65 -42.25
C ALA A 548 20.64 -3.67 -43.43
N VAL A 549 20.31 -2.48 -43.96
CA VAL A 549 19.28 -2.34 -45.02
C VAL A 549 19.84 -1.91 -46.37
N ALA A 550 21.05 -1.36 -46.41
CA ALA A 550 21.70 -0.89 -47.62
C ALA A 550 23.23 -0.84 -47.49
N LEU A 551 23.92 -0.65 -48.62
CA LEU A 551 25.35 -0.40 -48.73
C LEU A 551 25.58 1.03 -49.24
N THR A 552 26.65 1.70 -48.81
CA THR A 552 27.09 2.95 -49.47
C THR A 552 27.34 2.72 -50.96
N GLY A 553 27.95 1.57 -51.29
CA GLY A 553 28.23 1.16 -52.66
C GLY A 553 28.66 -0.30 -52.74
N LYS A 554 28.34 -0.98 -53.84
CA LYS A 554 28.89 -2.33 -54.07
C LYS A 554 30.40 -2.27 -54.30
N SER A 555 31.13 -3.13 -53.58
CA SER A 555 32.56 -3.39 -53.81
C SER A 555 32.75 -4.80 -54.34
N GLY A 556 33.49 -4.93 -55.44
CA GLY A 556 33.84 -6.23 -56.01
C GLY A 556 34.82 -7.05 -55.15
N SER A 557 35.31 -6.48 -54.05
CA SER A 557 36.28 -7.12 -53.15
C SER A 557 35.65 -7.77 -51.92
N VAL A 558 34.33 -7.72 -51.75
CA VAL A 558 33.64 -8.37 -50.63
C VAL A 558 33.37 -9.83 -50.98
N ASP A 559 33.82 -10.75 -50.12
CA ASP A 559 33.52 -12.18 -50.29
C ASP A 559 32.06 -12.46 -49.92
N SER A 560 31.27 -12.89 -50.91
CA SER A 560 29.85 -13.19 -50.75
C SER A 560 29.56 -14.42 -49.89
N THR A 561 30.51 -15.35 -49.78
CA THR A 561 30.40 -16.56 -48.96
C THR A 561 30.51 -16.21 -47.48
N LEU A 562 31.48 -15.36 -47.14
CA LEU A 562 31.69 -14.90 -45.76
C LEU A 562 30.66 -13.84 -45.34
N ASN A 563 30.14 -13.05 -46.28
CA ASN A 563 29.27 -11.92 -45.98
C ASN A 563 27.84 -12.07 -46.53
N LYS A 564 27.31 -13.29 -46.52
CA LYS A 564 26.03 -13.63 -47.16
C LYS A 564 24.84 -12.76 -46.75
N TYR A 565 24.83 -12.23 -45.51
CA TYR A 565 23.73 -11.43 -44.98
C TYR A 565 23.75 -9.98 -45.47
N THR A 566 24.93 -9.40 -45.70
CA THR A 566 25.09 -7.98 -46.07
C THR A 566 25.51 -7.77 -47.52
N TYR A 567 26.12 -8.76 -48.17
CA TYR A 567 26.67 -8.64 -49.53
C TYR A 567 25.62 -8.29 -50.59
N ASN A 568 24.41 -8.83 -50.47
CA ASN A 568 23.34 -8.64 -51.46
C ASN A 568 22.45 -7.42 -51.20
N LEU A 569 22.77 -6.61 -50.19
CA LEU A 569 22.00 -5.42 -49.87
C LEU A 569 22.00 -4.42 -51.05
N PRO A 570 20.92 -3.64 -51.20
CA PRO A 570 20.85 -2.59 -52.19
C PRO A 570 21.89 -1.50 -51.92
N SER A 571 22.27 -0.78 -52.98
CA SER A 571 23.29 0.26 -52.94
C SER A 571 22.63 1.63 -52.91
N VAL A 572 22.98 2.49 -51.95
CA VAL A 572 22.52 3.89 -51.85
C VAL A 572 23.56 4.89 -52.34
N GLY A 573 24.52 4.44 -53.14
CA GLY A 573 25.54 5.28 -53.75
C GLY A 573 26.23 4.56 -54.90
N ALA A 574 26.89 5.36 -55.74
CA ALA A 574 27.52 4.89 -56.98
C ALA A 574 28.86 4.15 -56.75
N LYS A 575 29.52 4.41 -55.61
CA LYS A 575 30.82 3.87 -55.22
C LYS A 575 30.77 3.42 -53.76
N ALA A 576 31.64 2.50 -53.37
CA ALA A 576 31.74 1.97 -52.01
C ALA A 576 31.98 3.03 -50.91
N TYR A 577 32.36 4.24 -51.28
CA TYR A 577 32.67 5.36 -50.40
C TYR A 577 31.87 6.63 -50.75
N SER A 578 30.74 6.48 -51.45
CA SER A 578 29.82 7.58 -51.75
C SER A 578 28.44 7.28 -51.20
N LEU A 579 27.72 8.32 -50.79
CA LEU A 579 26.33 8.24 -50.36
C LEU A 579 25.49 9.19 -51.23
N ASP A 580 24.38 8.69 -51.76
CA ASP A 580 23.38 9.48 -52.47
C ASP A 580 22.19 9.70 -51.53
N VAL A 581 21.93 10.97 -51.19
CA VAL A 581 20.90 11.35 -50.21
C VAL A 581 19.50 11.01 -50.71
N GLU A 582 19.25 11.08 -52.02
CA GLU A 582 17.95 10.76 -52.60
C GLU A 582 17.70 9.25 -52.55
N GLU A 583 18.72 8.43 -52.84
CA GLU A 583 18.63 6.98 -52.66
C GLU A 583 18.50 6.58 -51.18
N LEU A 584 19.26 7.21 -50.29
CA LEU A 584 19.17 6.96 -48.85
C LEU A 584 17.78 7.27 -48.30
N SER A 585 17.13 8.33 -48.81
CA SER A 585 15.78 8.72 -48.39
C SER A 585 14.70 7.63 -48.57
N LYS A 586 14.98 6.60 -49.40
CA LYS A 586 14.10 5.44 -49.60
C LYS A 586 14.11 4.46 -48.42
N TYR A 587 15.02 4.65 -47.46
CA TYR A 587 15.21 3.80 -46.28
C TYR A 587 14.94 4.61 -45.00
N PRO A 588 13.67 4.93 -44.69
CA PRO A 588 13.31 5.81 -43.56
C PRO A 588 13.66 5.24 -42.19
N ALA A 589 13.98 3.95 -42.10
CA ALA A 589 14.44 3.30 -40.87
C ALA A 589 15.94 3.52 -40.59
N VAL A 590 16.70 4.04 -41.55
CA VAL A 590 18.14 4.28 -41.38
C VAL A 590 18.37 5.47 -40.46
N ASN A 591 19.11 5.23 -39.39
CA ASN A 591 19.61 6.26 -38.47
C ASN A 591 21.12 6.17 -38.21
N ALA A 592 21.83 5.30 -38.93
CA ALA A 592 23.29 5.18 -38.84
C ALA A 592 23.95 4.73 -40.16
N VAL A 593 25.17 5.20 -40.41
CA VAL A 593 26.03 4.72 -41.50
C VAL A 593 27.36 4.28 -40.88
N PHE A 594 27.71 3.01 -41.05
CA PHE A 594 28.96 2.46 -40.51
C PHE A 594 30.01 2.43 -41.63
N THR A 595 31.08 3.19 -41.49
CA THR A 595 32.15 3.31 -42.49
C THR A 595 33.52 2.95 -41.90
N LEU A 596 34.54 2.86 -42.77
CA LEU A 596 35.92 2.73 -42.35
C LEU A 596 36.50 4.13 -42.07
N ASN A 597 37.28 4.22 -41.01
CA ASN A 597 38.07 5.40 -40.69
C ASN A 597 39.25 5.57 -41.67
N THR A 598 38.96 6.15 -42.84
CA THR A 598 39.95 6.48 -43.87
C THR A 598 39.44 7.68 -44.66
N SER A 599 40.36 8.51 -45.15
CA SER A 599 40.03 9.79 -45.81
C SER A 599 39.12 9.69 -47.06
N VAL A 600 38.88 8.48 -47.56
CA VAL A 600 37.98 8.24 -48.68
C VAL A 600 36.50 8.25 -48.27
N TYR A 601 36.20 8.08 -46.98
CA TYR A 601 34.84 8.13 -46.43
C TYR A 601 34.49 9.49 -45.80
N ASP A 602 35.43 10.45 -45.72
CA ASP A 602 35.21 11.77 -45.11
C ASP A 602 34.04 12.55 -45.72
N SER A 603 33.66 12.25 -46.97
CA SER A 603 32.50 12.87 -47.62
C SER A 603 31.15 12.30 -47.19
N ILE A 604 31.14 11.25 -46.37
CA ILE A 604 29.94 10.61 -45.81
C ILE A 604 29.62 11.14 -44.41
N GLU A 605 30.66 11.51 -43.63
CA GLU A 605 30.50 12.35 -42.44
C GLU A 605 29.95 13.74 -42.82
#